data_AF-A0AAV7HZX4-F1
#
_entry.id   AF-A0AAV7HZX4-F1
#
_cell.length_a   1.000
_cell.length_b   1.000
_cell.length_c   1.000
_cell.angle_alpha   90.00
_cell.angle_beta   90.00
_cell.angle_gamma   90.00
#
_symmetry.space_group_name_H-M   'P 1'
#
loop_
_entity.id
_entity.type
_entity.pdbx_description
1 polymer ?
#
loop_
_entity_poly.entity_id
_entity_poly.type
_entity_poly.pdbx_seq_one_letter_code
_entity_poly.pdbx_strand_id
1 'polypeptide(L)'
;MCDKGFIKAKSDNIPDVDIFMITDFLKNDVRFNSAEVRGAKASRASRESYGDKAIGYVQLSRKNNICIVKGRVCPEHRFRSKAYSVTLTINEKSRKIQDVQCHNCAASAELLVWTHRRSVDLTTTEVACYWKKSRLSGIGTVIKYIEAEKLTKKISTTPVENFPDDSTFLQEVVEFAKNQQINSQIEQLNFDLESKKAYNLSLHRLILDFNQNTDLRKLCDEAEQLTKQQSECAIWHELRYGRITASKFYEAAHCKTNNGSLVQQIIGASKVHETSAMKRGKELEKDVIEVLEKELRVQITHPGMYLVPSHPIFAVSSD
;
A
#
# COMPACT_ATOMS: atom_id res chain seq x y z
N MET A 1 4.13 15.14 27.93
CA MET A 1 5.60 15.12 27.97
C MET A 1 6.10 14.19 26.88
N CYS A 2 7.36 14.32 26.46
CA CYS A 2 8.00 13.36 25.55
C CYS A 2 8.19 12.00 26.26
N ASP A 3 8.35 10.95 25.48
CA ASP A 3 8.73 9.62 25.99
C ASP A 3 10.13 9.70 26.62
N LYS A 4 10.43 8.79 27.57
CA LYS A 4 11.74 8.75 28.23
C LYS A 4 12.86 8.56 27.19
N GLY A 5 13.81 9.50 27.14
CA GLY A 5 14.92 9.50 26.18
C GLY A 5 14.60 10.13 24.82
N PHE A 6 13.40 10.70 24.63
CA PHE A 6 13.02 11.42 23.42
C PHE A 6 13.02 12.93 23.64
N ILE A 7 13.39 13.68 22.60
CA ILE A 7 13.32 15.14 22.53
C ILE A 7 12.27 15.59 21.53
N LYS A 8 11.79 16.83 21.68
CA LYS A 8 10.82 17.44 20.75
C LYS A 8 11.46 17.63 19.38
N ALA A 9 10.75 17.23 18.33
CA ALA A 9 11.19 17.49 16.96
C ALA A 9 11.00 18.97 16.60
N LYS A 10 11.99 19.50 15.89
CA LYS A 10 12.12 20.87 15.41
C LYS A 10 12.77 20.85 14.02
N SER A 11 12.71 21.94 13.26
CA SER A 11 13.32 22.00 11.91
C SER A 11 14.83 21.78 11.91
N ASP A 12 15.51 22.16 12.99
CA ASP A 12 16.97 22.05 13.14
C ASP A 12 17.46 20.65 13.54
N ASN A 13 16.57 19.75 13.97
CA ASN A 13 16.95 18.46 14.52
C ASN A 13 16.27 17.26 13.85
N ILE A 14 15.47 17.47 12.80
CA ILE A 14 14.90 16.38 11.99
C ILE A 14 16.01 15.67 11.21
N PRO A 15 15.96 14.33 11.10
CA PRO A 15 16.92 13.59 10.28
C PRO A 15 16.77 13.95 8.80
N ASP A 16 17.90 14.01 8.09
CA ASP A 16 17.88 14.14 6.63
C ASP A 16 17.36 12.85 5.98
N VAL A 17 16.30 12.97 5.19
CA VAL A 17 15.67 11.87 4.47
C VAL A 17 15.50 12.31 3.02
N ASP A 18 16.22 11.65 2.13
CA ASP A 18 16.10 11.89 0.69
C ASP A 18 15.06 10.98 0.02
N ILE A 19 14.70 11.33 -1.22
CA ILE A 19 13.70 10.59 -1.99
C ILE A 19 14.17 9.18 -2.38
N PHE A 20 15.48 8.96 -2.51
CA PHE A 20 16.05 7.67 -2.87
C PHE A 20 15.97 6.69 -1.69
N MET A 21 16.18 7.16 -0.46
CA MET A 21 15.96 6.42 0.77
C MET A 21 14.51 5.94 0.86
N ILE A 22 13.55 6.84 0.61
CA ILE A 22 12.13 6.48 0.60
C ILE A 22 11.84 5.44 -0.47
N THR A 23 12.34 5.65 -1.68
CA THR A 23 12.08 4.77 -2.82
C THR A 23 12.66 3.37 -2.60
N ASP A 24 13.91 3.29 -2.10
CA ASP A 24 14.56 2.03 -1.75
C ASP A 24 13.80 1.28 -0.66
N PHE A 25 13.38 1.98 0.40
CA PHE A 25 12.58 1.36 1.46
C PHE A 25 11.23 0.87 0.94
N LEU A 26 10.49 1.73 0.23
CA LEU A 26 9.18 1.38 -0.31
C LEU A 26 9.26 0.26 -1.33
N LYS A 27 10.33 0.15 -2.12
CA LYS A 27 10.54 -0.93 -3.10
C LYS A 27 10.74 -2.29 -2.43
N ASN A 28 11.44 -2.33 -1.31
CA ASN A 28 11.86 -3.59 -0.69
C ASN A 28 10.88 -4.10 0.39
N ASP A 29 9.93 -3.28 0.83
CA ASP A 29 8.99 -3.64 1.90
C ASP A 29 7.66 -4.17 1.36
N VAL A 30 7.37 -5.45 1.62
CA VAL A 30 6.16 -6.14 1.16
C VAL A 30 4.89 -5.46 1.65
N ARG A 31 4.89 -4.83 2.83
CA ARG A 31 3.71 -4.14 3.42
C ARG A 31 3.22 -2.97 2.56
N PHE A 32 4.09 -2.43 1.70
CA PHE A 32 3.75 -1.35 0.77
C PHE A 32 3.59 -1.82 -0.68
N ASN A 33 3.93 -3.08 -0.99
CA ASN A 33 3.97 -3.62 -2.35
C ASN A 33 3.01 -4.76 -2.64
N SER A 34 2.27 -5.28 -1.66
CA SER A 34 1.20 -6.25 -1.93
C SER A 34 0.20 -5.65 -2.93
N ALA A 35 -0.22 -6.42 -3.93
CA ALA A 35 -1.09 -5.95 -5.02
C ALA A 35 -2.35 -5.23 -4.50
N GLU A 36 -2.94 -5.76 -3.43
CA GLU A 36 -4.15 -5.22 -2.79
C GLU A 36 -3.96 -3.89 -2.04
N VAL A 37 -2.74 -3.40 -1.84
CA VAL A 37 -2.47 -2.15 -1.09
C VAL A 37 -1.38 -1.26 -1.71
N ARG A 38 -0.75 -1.71 -2.81
CA ARG A 38 0.36 -1.04 -3.47
C ARG A 38 -0.03 0.36 -3.91
N GLY A 39 0.83 1.34 -3.64
CA GLY A 39 0.62 2.74 -4.05
C GLY A 39 -0.46 3.49 -3.27
N ALA A 40 -1.50 2.83 -2.76
CA ALA A 40 -2.60 3.47 -2.02
C ALA A 40 -2.10 4.16 -0.73
N LYS A 41 -1.07 3.63 -0.08
CA LYS A 41 -0.48 4.21 1.12
C LYS A 41 0.46 5.38 0.82
N ALA A 42 1.32 5.23 -0.18
CA ALA A 42 2.24 6.27 -0.63
C ALA A 42 1.47 7.46 -1.22
N SER A 43 0.49 7.21 -2.09
CA SER A 43 -0.38 8.25 -2.69
C SER A 43 -1.16 9.03 -1.63
N ARG A 44 -1.69 8.37 -0.59
CA ARG A 44 -2.35 9.07 0.52
C ARG A 44 -1.39 9.94 1.33
N ALA A 45 -0.18 9.45 1.60
CA ALA A 45 0.83 10.16 2.37
C ALA A 45 1.46 11.35 1.60
N SER A 46 1.53 11.25 0.26
CA SER A 46 2.07 12.30 -0.60
C SER A 46 1.14 13.50 -0.75
N ARG A 47 -0.16 13.36 -0.47
CA ARG A 47 -1.11 14.48 -0.44
C ARG A 47 -0.71 15.50 0.63
N GLU A 48 -0.07 16.59 0.22
CA GLU A 48 0.39 17.68 1.09
C GLU A 48 -0.77 18.27 1.94
N SER A 49 -1.95 18.40 1.32
CA SER A 49 -3.15 18.94 1.97
C SER A 49 -3.62 18.14 3.19
N TYR A 50 -3.27 16.85 3.27
CA TYR A 50 -3.61 15.94 4.36
C TYR A 50 -2.39 15.56 5.22
N GLY A 51 -1.32 15.05 4.59
CA GLY A 51 -0.18 14.44 5.28
C GLY A 51 0.48 15.37 6.30
N ASP A 52 0.61 16.66 5.97
CA ASP A 52 1.22 17.65 6.88
C ASP A 52 0.30 18.10 8.00
N LYS A 53 -1.00 18.10 7.75
CA LYS A 53 -1.98 18.51 8.75
C LYS A 53 -2.30 17.36 9.71
N ALA A 54 -2.16 16.10 9.28
CA ALA A 54 -2.51 14.91 10.05
C ALA A 54 -1.51 14.59 11.16
N ILE A 55 -0.26 15.04 11.04
CA ILE A 55 0.81 14.67 11.95
C ILE A 55 0.97 15.72 13.06
N GLY A 56 1.18 15.24 14.28
CA GLY A 56 1.48 16.07 15.44
C GLY A 56 2.25 15.32 16.51
N TYR A 57 2.67 16.05 17.53
CA TYR A 57 3.46 15.54 18.66
C TYR A 57 4.67 14.73 18.21
N VAL A 58 5.43 15.28 17.26
CA VAL A 58 6.60 14.60 16.73
C VAL A 58 7.77 14.73 17.71
N GLN A 59 8.38 13.60 18.03
CA GLN A 59 9.54 13.49 18.91
C GLN A 59 10.58 12.58 18.28
N LEU A 60 11.83 12.76 18.64
CA LEU A 60 12.92 11.95 18.12
C LEU A 60 13.94 11.59 19.20
N SER A 61 14.66 10.50 18.98
CA SER A 61 15.75 10.02 19.83
C SER A 61 16.88 9.54 18.93
N ARG A 62 18.12 9.94 19.23
CA ARG A 62 19.32 9.49 18.52
C ARG A 62 20.19 8.64 19.43
N LYS A 63 20.55 7.44 18.99
CA LYS A 63 21.48 6.54 19.67
C LYS A 63 22.28 5.75 18.62
N ASN A 64 23.61 5.73 18.73
CA ASN A 64 24.49 4.91 17.89
C ASN A 64 24.22 5.05 16.37
N ASN A 65 24.09 6.29 15.87
CA ASN A 65 23.75 6.61 14.47
C ASN A 65 22.35 6.18 14.00
N ILE A 66 21.51 5.71 14.91
CA ILE A 66 20.10 5.41 14.64
C ILE A 66 19.26 6.55 15.20
N CYS A 67 18.48 7.18 14.32
CA CYS A 67 17.47 8.18 14.66
C CYS A 67 16.09 7.52 14.62
N ILE A 68 15.40 7.56 15.76
CA ILE A 68 14.03 7.07 15.90
C ILE A 68 13.12 8.29 15.96
N VAL A 69 12.26 8.47 14.97
CA VAL A 69 11.25 9.52 14.90
C VAL A 69 9.89 8.91 15.24
N LYS A 70 9.17 9.49 16.20
CA LYS A 70 7.80 9.09 16.54
C LYS A 70 6.85 10.25 16.28
N GLY A 71 5.72 9.98 15.65
CA GLY A 71 4.66 10.96 15.43
C GLY A 71 3.28 10.38 15.75
N ARG A 72 2.32 11.27 16.04
CA ARG A 72 0.90 10.93 16.16
C ARG A 72 0.18 11.36 14.89
N VAL A 73 -0.54 10.43 14.28
CA VAL A 73 -1.27 10.65 13.03
C VAL A 73 -2.77 10.64 13.30
N CYS A 74 -3.46 11.71 12.90
CA CYS A 74 -4.91 11.81 12.97
C CYS A 74 -5.55 11.13 11.75
N PRO A 75 -6.54 10.23 11.92
CA PRO A 75 -7.23 9.59 10.79
C PRO A 75 -8.06 10.57 9.96
N GLU A 76 -7.97 10.48 8.63
CA GLU A 76 -8.68 11.35 7.66
C GLU A 76 -10.19 11.36 7.84
N HIS A 77 -10.82 10.18 7.91
CA HIS A 77 -12.28 10.04 7.92
C HIS A 77 -12.88 9.92 9.33
N ARG A 78 -12.04 10.01 10.37
CA ARG A 78 -12.48 9.94 11.77
C ARG A 78 -11.66 10.88 12.63
N PHE A 79 -11.81 12.18 12.40
CA PHE A 79 -11.17 13.26 13.16
C PHE A 79 -11.50 13.21 14.67
N ARG A 80 -12.55 12.48 15.09
CA ARG A 80 -12.88 12.20 16.51
C ARG A 80 -12.20 10.94 17.07
N SER A 81 -11.65 10.07 16.24
CA SER A 81 -10.95 8.87 16.68
C SER A 81 -9.58 9.21 17.26
N LYS A 82 -9.14 8.39 18.22
CA LYS A 82 -7.82 8.53 18.85
C LYS A 82 -6.74 8.46 17.78
N ALA A 83 -5.86 9.46 17.75
CA ALA A 83 -4.69 9.46 16.88
C ALA A 83 -3.83 8.21 17.14
N TYR A 84 -3.33 7.60 16.07
CA TYR A 84 -2.43 6.45 16.17
C TYR A 84 -0.98 6.90 16.15
N SER A 85 -0.10 6.09 16.75
CA SER A 85 1.33 6.35 16.77
C SER A 85 2.02 5.65 15.62
N VAL A 86 2.99 6.34 15.03
CA VAL A 86 3.89 5.80 14.00
C VAL A 86 5.32 6.03 14.46
N THR A 87 6.17 5.02 14.29
CA THR A 87 7.61 5.09 14.54
C THR A 87 8.34 4.89 13.22
N LEU A 88 9.31 5.76 12.94
CA LEU A 88 10.22 5.71 11.81
C LEU A 88 11.64 5.53 12.37
N THR A 89 12.36 4.53 11.88
CA THR A 89 13.73 4.21 12.31
C THR A 89 14.67 4.41 11.13
N ILE A 90 15.64 5.31 11.29
CA ILE A 90 16.59 5.70 10.24
C ILE A 90 18.01 5.46 10.74
N ASN A 91 18.84 4.82 9.93
CA ASN A 91 20.28 4.80 10.10
C ASN A 91 20.87 6.01 9.38
N GLU A 92 21.28 7.02 10.15
CA GLU A 92 21.83 8.28 9.63
C GLU A 92 23.22 8.06 9.00
N LYS A 93 24.01 7.10 9.48
CA LYS A 93 25.36 6.82 8.95
C LYS A 93 25.29 6.17 7.56
N SER A 94 24.43 5.17 7.41
CA SER A 94 24.28 4.44 6.14
C SER A 94 23.28 5.11 5.19
N ARG A 95 22.63 6.21 5.61
CA ARG A 95 21.50 6.83 4.92
C ARG A 95 20.46 5.79 4.47
N LYS A 96 19.96 4.99 5.41
CA LYS A 96 18.93 3.97 5.13
C LYS A 96 17.78 4.06 6.12
N ILE A 97 16.55 3.99 5.61
CA ILE A 97 15.37 3.76 6.45
C ILE A 97 15.36 2.27 6.79
N GLN A 98 15.39 1.96 8.08
CA GLN A 98 15.37 0.58 8.55
C GLN A 98 13.95 0.04 8.69
N ASP A 99 13.03 0.87 9.20
CA ASP A 99 11.66 0.44 9.43
C ASP A 99 10.69 1.61 9.59
N VAL A 100 9.43 1.37 9.27
CA VAL A 100 8.28 2.22 9.59
C VAL A 100 7.17 1.38 10.21
N GLN A 101 6.93 1.58 11.51
CA GLN A 101 5.93 0.83 12.26
C GLN A 101 4.72 1.70 12.59
N CYS A 102 3.54 1.20 12.24
CA CYS A 102 2.27 1.75 12.69
C CYS A 102 1.75 0.92 13.87
N HIS A 103 1.56 1.53 15.03
CA HIS A 103 1.16 0.80 16.25
C HIS A 103 -0.31 0.40 16.28
N ASN A 104 -1.13 0.95 15.37
CA ASN A 104 -2.57 0.68 15.32
C ASN A 104 -3.06 0.35 13.90
N CYS A 105 -2.16 -0.01 12.97
CA CYS A 105 -2.52 -0.35 11.59
C CYS A 105 -1.44 -1.17 10.89
N ALA A 106 -1.81 -1.86 9.80
CA ALA A 106 -0.87 -2.71 9.04
C ALA A 106 0.33 -1.95 8.43
N ALA A 107 0.13 -0.72 7.94
CA ALA A 107 1.18 0.11 7.36
C ALA A 107 0.79 1.60 7.33
N SER A 108 1.79 2.46 7.49
CA SER A 108 1.69 3.92 7.45
C SER A 108 2.91 4.50 6.74
N ALA A 109 2.70 5.33 5.72
CA ALA A 109 3.74 6.08 5.01
C ALA A 109 3.72 7.58 5.38
N GLU A 110 2.72 8.00 6.15
CA GLU A 110 2.42 9.40 6.45
C GLU A 110 3.60 10.09 7.17
N LEU A 111 4.14 9.47 8.24
CA LEU A 111 5.29 10.01 8.97
C LEU A 111 6.58 10.01 8.12
N LEU A 112 6.75 9.00 7.27
CA LEU A 112 7.90 8.88 6.39
C LEU A 112 7.96 10.03 5.39
N VAL A 113 6.88 10.23 4.62
CA VAL A 113 6.80 11.29 3.61
C VAL A 113 6.85 12.68 4.26
N TRP A 114 6.24 12.83 5.43
CA TRP A 114 6.33 14.06 6.21
C TRP A 114 7.76 14.39 6.65
N THR A 115 8.53 13.38 7.10
CA THR A 115 9.91 13.58 7.54
C THR A 115 10.78 14.05 6.38
N HIS A 116 10.62 13.44 5.20
CA HIS A 116 11.29 13.90 3.97
C HIS A 116 10.92 15.34 3.59
N ARG A 117 9.62 15.69 3.57
CA ARG A 117 9.22 17.08 3.28
C ARG A 117 9.88 18.05 4.24
N ARG A 118 9.88 17.74 5.55
CA ARG A 118 10.49 18.61 6.56
C ARG A 118 12.02 18.65 6.55
N SER A 119 12.70 17.62 6.04
CA SER A 119 14.15 17.66 5.86
C SER A 119 14.57 18.48 4.62
N VAL A 120 13.67 18.60 3.64
CA VAL A 120 13.88 19.45 2.45
C VAL A 120 13.43 20.90 2.70
N ASP A 121 12.33 21.10 3.44
CA ASP A 121 11.77 22.41 3.82
C ASP A 121 12.54 23.07 4.98
N LEU A 122 13.87 23.15 4.91
CA LEU A 122 14.67 23.85 5.93
C LEU A 122 14.50 25.37 5.78
N THR A 123 13.65 25.96 6.62
CA THR A 123 13.47 27.43 6.68
C THR A 123 14.74 28.10 7.22
N THR A 124 15.30 29.03 6.46
CA THR A 124 16.56 29.74 6.79
C THR A 124 16.46 30.74 7.93
N THR A 125 15.25 31.15 8.33
CA THR A 125 15.05 32.28 9.26
C THR A 125 14.33 31.94 10.58
N GLU A 126 13.62 30.81 10.68
CA GLU A 126 12.90 30.43 11.90
C GLU A 126 12.97 28.93 12.20
N VAL A 127 13.17 28.57 13.48
CA VAL A 127 13.16 27.17 13.95
C VAL A 127 11.72 26.73 14.26
N ALA A 128 11.14 25.94 13.37
CA ALA A 128 9.77 25.45 13.51
C ALA A 128 9.69 24.33 14.57
N CYS A 129 8.69 24.40 15.47
CA CYS A 129 8.41 23.33 16.43
C CYS A 129 7.34 22.36 15.89
N TYR A 130 7.62 21.06 15.95
CA TYR A 130 6.72 19.97 15.51
C TYR A 130 6.12 19.17 16.67
N TRP A 131 6.49 19.49 17.91
CA TRP A 131 5.80 19.04 19.12
C TRP A 131 4.53 19.87 19.37
N LYS A 132 3.56 19.75 18.47
CA LYS A 132 2.27 20.44 18.55
C LYS A 132 1.14 19.52 18.11
N LYS A 133 -0.09 19.85 18.50
CA LYS A 133 -1.27 19.10 18.10
C LYS A 133 -1.41 19.16 16.56
N SER A 134 -1.85 18.06 15.95
CA SER A 134 -2.15 18.01 14.52
C SER A 134 -3.22 19.04 14.16
N ARG A 135 -3.06 19.74 13.02
CA ARG A 135 -4.04 20.73 12.54
C ARG A 135 -5.40 20.09 12.24
N LEU A 136 -5.44 18.83 11.79
CA LEU A 136 -6.70 18.11 11.53
C LEU A 136 -7.49 17.81 12.81
N SER A 137 -6.83 17.69 13.96
CA SER A 137 -7.50 17.42 15.23
C SER A 137 -8.35 18.59 15.79
N GLY A 138 -8.32 19.75 15.11
CA GLY A 138 -9.16 20.91 15.42
C GLY A 138 -10.35 21.10 14.47
N ILE A 139 -10.42 20.35 13.37
CA ILE A 139 -11.51 20.45 12.40
C ILE A 139 -12.77 19.87 13.04
N GLY A 140 -13.76 20.73 13.28
CA GLY A 140 -15.01 20.40 13.99
C GLY A 140 -15.40 21.38 15.10
N THR A 141 -14.58 22.38 15.44
CA THR A 141 -14.97 23.46 16.39
C THR A 141 -15.39 24.77 15.72
N VAL A 142 -15.10 24.96 14.43
CA VAL A 142 -15.70 26.03 13.62
C VAL A 142 -15.83 25.53 12.18
N ILE A 143 -17.04 25.33 11.69
CA ILE A 143 -17.32 25.38 10.25
C ILE A 143 -18.55 26.27 10.09
N LYS A 144 -18.38 27.44 9.48
CA LYS A 144 -19.48 28.16 8.85
C LYS A 144 -19.04 28.44 7.41
N TYR A 145 -19.30 27.43 6.58
CA TYR A 145 -19.44 27.45 5.12
C TYR A 145 -18.25 27.97 4.29
N ILE A 146 -17.93 27.26 3.21
CA ILE A 146 -17.08 27.77 2.12
C ILE A 146 -18.02 28.01 0.94
N GLU A 147 -18.14 29.27 0.50
CA GLU A 147 -18.87 29.60 -0.73
C GLU A 147 -18.17 28.98 -1.94
N ALA A 148 -18.96 28.41 -2.86
CA ALA A 148 -18.47 27.76 -4.07
C ALA A 148 -17.60 28.68 -4.93
N GLU A 149 -17.79 30.00 -4.82
CA GLU A 149 -17.00 31.04 -5.49
C GLU A 149 -15.53 31.07 -5.05
N LYS A 150 -15.18 30.53 -3.87
CA LYS A 150 -13.79 30.44 -3.39
C LYS A 150 -13.03 29.21 -3.89
N LEU A 151 -13.70 28.30 -4.61
CA LEU A 151 -13.11 27.08 -5.17
C LEU A 151 -12.58 27.24 -6.61
N THR A 152 -12.80 28.39 -7.24
CA THR A 152 -12.22 28.71 -8.55
C THR A 152 -10.82 29.28 -8.36
N LYS A 153 -9.80 28.43 -8.49
CA LYS A 153 -8.46 28.94 -8.80
C LYS A 153 -8.48 29.48 -10.23
N LYS A 154 -8.05 30.72 -10.43
CA LYS A 154 -7.61 31.22 -11.74
C LYS A 154 -6.66 30.19 -12.33
N ILE A 155 -6.96 29.74 -13.54
CA ILE A 155 -6.06 28.93 -14.35
C ILE A 155 -4.82 29.77 -14.57
N SER A 156 -3.76 29.52 -13.81
CA SER A 156 -2.42 29.95 -14.17
C SER A 156 -1.98 29.08 -15.33
N THR A 157 -2.11 29.61 -16.54
CA THR A 157 -1.45 29.08 -17.74
C THR A 157 0.05 29.26 -17.53
N THR A 158 0.71 28.24 -17.00
CA THR A 158 2.14 28.04 -17.23
C THR A 158 2.36 27.86 -18.73
N PRO A 159 3.39 28.49 -19.33
CA PRO A 159 3.74 28.23 -20.72
C PRO A 159 4.02 26.75 -20.91
N VAL A 160 3.44 26.15 -21.94
CA VAL A 160 3.81 24.82 -22.40
C VAL A 160 5.23 24.95 -22.92
N GLU A 161 6.21 24.52 -22.12
CA GLU A 161 7.56 24.28 -22.62
C GLU A 161 7.46 23.16 -23.68
N ASN A 162 8.14 23.35 -24.81
CA ASN A 162 8.26 22.33 -25.85
C ASN A 162 8.96 21.11 -25.23
N PHE A 163 8.19 20.11 -24.85
CA PHE A 163 8.73 18.81 -24.46
C PHE A 163 9.47 18.20 -25.66
N PRO A 164 10.62 17.54 -25.44
CA PRO A 164 11.27 16.75 -26.48
C PRO A 164 10.30 15.69 -27.04
N ASP A 165 10.50 15.30 -28.30
CA ASP A 165 9.72 14.24 -28.94
C ASP A 165 10.06 12.89 -28.30
N ASP A 166 9.33 12.56 -27.24
CA ASP A 166 9.48 11.31 -26.47
C ASP A 166 8.73 10.12 -27.09
N SER A 167 8.40 10.18 -28.39
CA SER A 167 7.61 9.15 -29.07
C SER A 167 8.22 7.75 -29.02
N THR A 168 9.55 7.62 -28.93
CA THR A 168 10.27 6.34 -28.85
C THR A 168 10.70 5.95 -27.44
N PHE A 169 10.67 6.86 -26.46
CA PHE A 169 11.22 6.62 -25.11
C PHE A 169 10.63 5.37 -24.45
N LEU A 170 9.30 5.20 -24.52
CA LEU A 170 8.64 4.04 -23.94
C LEU A 170 9.09 2.74 -24.61
N GLN A 171 9.32 2.74 -25.93
CA GLN A 171 9.75 1.57 -26.67
C GLN A 171 11.18 1.18 -26.29
N GLU A 172 12.08 2.16 -26.18
CA GLU A 172 13.47 1.95 -25.75
C GLU A 172 13.55 1.41 -24.31
N VAL A 173 12.73 1.95 -23.40
CA VAL A 173 12.64 1.47 -22.01
C VAL A 173 12.13 0.03 -21.96
N VAL A 174 11.08 -0.30 -22.72
CA VAL A 174 10.51 -1.66 -22.78
C VAL A 174 11.53 -2.65 -23.36
N GLU A 175 12.25 -2.28 -24.41
CA GLU A 175 13.24 -3.13 -25.05
C GLU A 175 14.46 -3.37 -24.15
N PHE A 176 14.96 -2.32 -23.49
CA PHE A 176 16.00 -2.45 -22.47
C PHE A 176 15.57 -3.38 -21.33
N ALA A 177 14.36 -3.17 -20.81
CA ALA A 177 13.82 -3.96 -19.72
C ALA A 177 13.61 -5.44 -20.10
N LYS A 178 13.20 -5.70 -21.35
CA LYS A 178 13.09 -7.06 -21.91
C LYS A 178 14.44 -7.77 -21.98
N ASN A 179 15.47 -7.09 -22.47
CA ASN A 179 16.82 -7.63 -22.55
C ASN A 179 17.41 -7.94 -21.16
N GLN A 180 17.08 -7.12 -20.17
CA GLN A 180 17.55 -7.26 -18.79
C GLN A 180 16.62 -8.13 -17.90
N GLN A 181 15.51 -8.64 -18.45
CA GLN A 181 14.49 -9.40 -17.70
C GLN A 181 14.03 -8.67 -16.42
N ILE A 182 13.86 -7.36 -16.50
CA ILE A 182 13.42 -6.53 -15.38
C ILE A 182 11.94 -6.81 -15.09
N ASN A 183 11.58 -6.88 -13.80
CA ASN A 183 10.22 -7.13 -13.35
C ASN A 183 9.63 -5.88 -12.65
N SER A 184 8.94 -5.06 -13.42
CA SER A 184 8.12 -3.92 -13.02
C SER A 184 6.73 -3.98 -13.68
N GLN A 185 5.84 -3.05 -13.33
CA GLN A 185 4.49 -3.00 -13.89
C GLN A 185 4.47 -2.61 -15.37
N ILE A 186 5.43 -1.82 -15.85
CA ILE A 186 5.51 -1.48 -17.28
C ILE A 186 5.84 -2.75 -18.06
N GLU A 187 6.79 -3.55 -17.58
CA GLU A 187 7.17 -4.80 -18.26
C GLU A 187 6.04 -5.83 -18.24
N GLN A 188 5.34 -6.00 -17.11
CA GLN A 188 4.20 -6.91 -16.99
C GLN A 188 3.07 -6.64 -17.99
N LEU A 189 2.97 -5.41 -18.50
CA LEU A 189 1.98 -5.02 -19.50
C LEU A 189 2.51 -5.17 -20.94
N ASN A 190 3.83 -5.21 -21.13
CA ASN A 190 4.46 -5.13 -22.46
C ASN A 190 5.13 -6.43 -22.93
N PHE A 191 5.58 -7.34 -22.05
CA PHE A 191 6.11 -8.65 -22.45
C PHE A 191 6.01 -9.70 -21.35
N ASP A 192 6.01 -10.98 -21.74
CA ASP A 192 5.97 -12.10 -20.81
C ASP A 192 7.37 -12.41 -20.27
N LEU A 193 7.49 -12.52 -18.95
CA LEU A 193 8.68 -13.05 -18.30
C LEU A 193 8.59 -14.57 -18.25
N GLU A 194 9.55 -15.26 -18.88
CA GLU A 194 9.63 -16.74 -18.89
C GLU A 194 9.60 -17.35 -17.49
N SER A 195 10.15 -16.64 -16.49
CA SER A 195 10.23 -17.07 -15.09
C SER A 195 8.94 -16.87 -14.28
N LYS A 196 7.90 -16.24 -14.84
CA LYS A 196 6.69 -15.81 -14.10
C LYS A 196 5.38 -16.09 -14.84
N LYS A 197 5.27 -17.25 -15.48
CA LYS A 197 4.09 -17.66 -16.27
C LYS A 197 2.77 -17.54 -15.52
N ALA A 198 2.74 -17.88 -14.23
CA ALA A 198 1.54 -17.74 -13.40
C ALA A 198 1.08 -16.27 -13.18
N TYR A 199 1.95 -15.26 -13.34
CA TYR A 199 1.55 -13.84 -13.27
C TYR A 199 0.79 -13.39 -14.52
N ASN A 200 0.83 -14.16 -15.60
CA ASN A 200 0.01 -13.91 -16.80
C ASN A 200 -1.47 -14.12 -16.50
N LEU A 201 -1.80 -14.82 -15.40
CA LEU A 201 -3.15 -14.90 -14.86
C LEU A 201 -3.53 -13.68 -14.02
N SER A 202 -2.74 -12.62 -13.93
CA SER A 202 -3.23 -11.37 -13.33
C SER A 202 -4.43 -10.84 -14.15
N LEU A 203 -5.46 -10.31 -13.49
CA LEU A 203 -6.68 -9.91 -14.19
C LEU A 203 -6.41 -8.78 -15.20
N HIS A 204 -5.48 -7.87 -14.89
CA HIS A 204 -5.05 -6.82 -15.81
C HIS A 204 -4.46 -7.38 -17.10
N ARG A 205 -3.64 -8.43 -17.02
CA ARG A 205 -3.06 -9.07 -18.19
C ARG A 205 -4.13 -9.77 -19.02
N LEU A 206 -5.02 -10.53 -18.38
CA LEU A 206 -6.12 -11.21 -19.06
C LEU A 206 -7.09 -10.23 -19.75
N ILE A 207 -7.28 -9.02 -19.22
CA ILE A 207 -8.09 -7.98 -19.87
C ILE A 207 -7.38 -7.44 -21.13
N LEU A 208 -6.06 -7.28 -21.09
CA LEU A 208 -5.29 -6.84 -22.27
C LEU A 208 -5.20 -7.95 -23.34
N ASP A 209 -5.07 -9.20 -22.89
CA ASP A 209 -4.95 -10.38 -23.74
C ASP A 209 -6.31 -11.01 -24.07
N PHE A 210 -7.43 -10.30 -23.81
CA PHE A 210 -8.80 -10.80 -23.93
C PHE A 210 -9.15 -11.39 -25.32
N ASN A 211 -8.34 -11.10 -26.34
CA ASN A 211 -8.49 -11.59 -27.70
C ASN A 211 -7.58 -12.78 -28.07
N GLN A 212 -6.73 -13.26 -27.16
CA GLN A 212 -5.83 -14.39 -27.43
C GLN A 212 -6.46 -15.71 -26.92
N ASN A 213 -6.54 -16.71 -27.79
CA ASN A 213 -7.00 -18.08 -27.46
C ASN A 213 -5.94 -18.85 -26.64
N THR A 214 -5.55 -18.29 -25.50
CA THR A 214 -4.57 -18.90 -24.60
C THR A 214 -5.25 -19.98 -23.76
N ASP A 215 -4.71 -21.20 -23.75
CA ASP A 215 -5.21 -22.27 -22.88
C ASP A 215 -4.84 -21.97 -21.42
N LEU A 216 -5.78 -21.35 -20.71
CA LEU A 216 -5.60 -20.93 -19.31
C LEU A 216 -5.52 -22.10 -18.32
N ARG A 217 -5.90 -23.33 -18.71
CA ARG A 217 -6.02 -24.47 -17.77
C ARG A 217 -4.67 -24.82 -17.14
N LYS A 218 -3.64 -25.00 -17.96
CA LYS A 218 -2.28 -25.34 -17.50
C LYS A 218 -1.71 -24.26 -16.58
N LEU A 219 -1.97 -23.00 -16.89
CA LEU A 219 -1.55 -21.87 -16.07
C LEU A 219 -2.29 -21.85 -14.73
N CYS A 220 -3.58 -22.21 -14.71
CA CYS A 220 -4.37 -22.27 -13.47
C CYS A 220 -3.86 -23.38 -12.53
N ASP A 221 -3.48 -24.54 -13.08
CA ASP A 221 -2.88 -25.62 -12.29
C ASP A 221 -1.53 -25.20 -11.69
N GLU A 222 -0.68 -24.52 -12.46
CA GLU A 222 0.59 -23.97 -11.97
C GLU A 222 0.36 -22.89 -10.89
N ALA A 223 -0.63 -22.02 -11.08
CA ALA A 223 -0.98 -20.98 -10.13
C ALA A 223 -1.47 -21.56 -8.80
N GLU A 224 -2.27 -22.63 -8.80
CA GLU A 224 -2.72 -23.33 -7.59
C GLU A 224 -1.50 -23.85 -6.81
N GLN A 225 -0.56 -24.51 -7.49
CA GLN A 225 0.64 -25.04 -6.82
C GLN A 225 1.51 -23.93 -6.21
N LEU A 226 1.69 -22.81 -6.91
CA LEU A 226 2.49 -21.67 -6.45
C LEU A 226 1.83 -20.87 -5.32
N THR A 227 0.54 -21.05 -5.10
CA THR A 227 -0.24 -20.26 -4.14
C THR A 227 -0.72 -21.06 -2.93
N LYS A 228 -0.19 -22.27 -2.71
CA LYS A 228 -0.52 -23.12 -1.53
C LYS A 228 -0.25 -22.47 -0.18
N GLN A 229 0.71 -21.56 -0.10
CA GLN A 229 1.00 -20.77 1.12
C GLN A 229 0.02 -19.60 1.32
N GLN A 230 -0.96 -19.47 0.42
CA GLN A 230 -2.05 -18.51 0.48
C GLN A 230 -1.59 -17.09 0.85
N SER A 231 -2.02 -16.58 2.02
CA SER A 231 -1.77 -15.22 2.46
C SER A 231 -0.28 -14.87 2.66
N GLU A 232 0.59 -15.88 2.78
CA GLU A 232 2.04 -15.68 2.88
C GLU A 232 2.70 -15.52 1.50
N CYS A 233 2.01 -15.86 0.41
CA CYS A 233 2.53 -15.82 -0.94
C CYS A 233 2.12 -14.55 -1.69
N ALA A 234 3.08 -13.81 -2.24
CA ALA A 234 2.80 -12.56 -2.96
C ALA A 234 1.94 -12.76 -4.22
N ILE A 235 2.13 -13.86 -4.95
CA ILE A 235 1.33 -14.15 -6.15
C ILE A 235 -0.15 -14.42 -5.81
N TRP A 236 -0.45 -14.93 -4.61
CA TRP A 236 -1.83 -15.15 -4.17
C TRP A 236 -2.58 -13.82 -4.07
N HIS A 237 -1.94 -12.77 -3.54
CA HIS A 237 -2.51 -11.42 -3.50
C HIS A 237 -2.67 -10.83 -4.90
N GLU A 238 -1.71 -11.04 -5.79
CA GLU A 238 -1.78 -10.60 -7.19
C GLU A 238 -2.95 -11.25 -7.93
N LEU A 239 -3.16 -12.54 -7.74
CA LEU A 239 -4.24 -13.25 -8.43
C LEU A 239 -5.61 -12.92 -7.82
N ARG A 240 -5.72 -12.57 -6.53
CA ARG A 240 -7.00 -12.09 -5.95
C ARG A 240 -7.39 -10.70 -6.41
N TYR A 241 -6.41 -9.86 -6.69
CA TYR A 241 -6.61 -8.47 -7.04
C TYR A 241 -7.49 -8.32 -8.30
N GLY A 242 -8.56 -7.53 -8.17
CA GLY A 242 -9.56 -7.31 -9.21
C GLY A 242 -10.59 -8.43 -9.38
N ARG A 243 -10.41 -9.59 -8.73
CA ARG A 243 -11.30 -10.75 -8.85
C ARG A 243 -12.40 -10.79 -7.79
N ILE A 244 -13.52 -11.38 -8.15
CA ILE A 244 -14.59 -11.72 -7.21
C ILE A 244 -14.20 -13.03 -6.53
N THR A 245 -13.73 -12.93 -5.28
CA THR A 245 -13.40 -14.11 -4.46
C THR A 245 -14.66 -14.71 -3.84
N ALA A 246 -14.61 -15.99 -3.45
CA ALA A 246 -15.71 -16.66 -2.75
C ALA A 246 -16.23 -15.85 -1.54
N SER A 247 -15.32 -15.28 -0.73
CA SER A 247 -15.67 -14.44 0.42
C SER A 247 -16.46 -13.16 0.08
N LYS A 248 -16.42 -12.71 -1.18
CA LYS A 248 -17.08 -11.50 -1.68
C LYS A 248 -18.21 -11.79 -2.68
N PHE A 249 -18.41 -13.06 -3.04
CA PHE A 249 -19.37 -13.46 -4.06
C PHE A 249 -20.81 -13.07 -3.69
N TYR A 250 -21.21 -13.30 -2.44
CA TYR A 250 -22.55 -12.93 -1.96
C TYR A 250 -22.78 -11.42 -2.04
N GLU A 251 -21.82 -10.61 -1.57
CA GLU A 251 -21.89 -9.15 -1.63
C GLU A 251 -21.95 -8.68 -3.09
N ALA A 252 -21.15 -9.26 -3.98
CA ALA A 252 -21.11 -8.94 -5.40
C ALA A 252 -22.44 -9.25 -6.11
N ALA A 253 -23.05 -10.41 -5.84
CA ALA A 253 -24.31 -10.81 -6.45
C ALA A 253 -25.51 -9.93 -6.04
N HIS A 254 -25.45 -9.31 -4.85
CA HIS A 254 -26.54 -8.48 -4.32
C HIS A 254 -26.24 -6.97 -4.40
N CYS A 255 -25.07 -6.59 -4.90
CA CYS A 255 -24.68 -5.19 -5.03
C CYS A 255 -25.51 -4.51 -6.13
N LYS A 256 -26.24 -3.44 -5.77
CA LYS A 256 -27.03 -2.65 -6.71
C LYS A 256 -26.32 -1.37 -7.19
N THR A 257 -25.13 -1.10 -6.67
CA THR A 257 -24.37 0.12 -6.95
C THR A 257 -23.19 -0.17 -7.87
N ASN A 258 -23.07 0.57 -8.96
CA ASN A 258 -22.01 0.37 -9.96
C ASN A 258 -20.61 0.75 -9.44
N ASN A 259 -20.53 1.68 -8.49
CA ASN A 259 -19.29 2.13 -7.87
C ASN A 259 -19.50 2.30 -6.36
N GLY A 260 -18.48 1.99 -5.56
CA GLY A 260 -18.56 2.12 -4.12
C GLY A 260 -17.53 1.29 -3.37
N SER A 261 -17.80 1.05 -2.09
CA SER A 261 -16.88 0.36 -1.19
C SER A 261 -16.56 -1.07 -1.64
N LEU A 262 -17.52 -1.79 -2.24
CA LEU A 262 -17.29 -3.17 -2.69
C LEU A 262 -16.29 -3.22 -3.86
N VAL A 263 -16.49 -2.36 -4.86
CA VAL A 263 -15.54 -2.23 -5.98
C VAL A 263 -14.16 -1.89 -5.44
N GLN A 264 -14.07 -0.90 -4.54
CA GLN A 264 -12.80 -0.51 -3.91
C GLN A 264 -12.15 -1.65 -3.09
N GLN A 265 -12.91 -2.58 -2.52
CA GLN A 265 -12.37 -3.76 -1.86
C GLN A 265 -11.81 -4.77 -2.88
N ILE A 266 -12.55 -5.03 -3.96
CA ILE A 266 -12.15 -5.97 -5.02
C ILE A 266 -10.88 -5.49 -5.74
N ILE A 267 -10.79 -4.19 -6.05
CA ILE A 267 -9.63 -3.61 -6.75
C ILE A 267 -8.51 -3.15 -5.80
N GLY A 268 -8.46 -3.61 -4.54
CA GLY A 268 -7.39 -3.24 -3.61
C GLY A 268 -7.27 -1.74 -3.27
N ALA A 269 -8.29 -0.93 -3.57
CA ALA A 269 -8.29 0.50 -3.26
C ALA A 269 -8.68 0.80 -1.79
N SER A 270 -9.15 -0.20 -1.04
CA SER A 270 -9.55 -0.07 0.36
C SER A 270 -8.86 -1.11 1.25
N LYS A 271 -8.56 -0.72 2.50
CA LYS A 271 -7.97 -1.64 3.47
C LYS A 271 -9.01 -2.69 3.87
N VAL A 272 -8.66 -3.97 3.77
CA VAL A 272 -9.35 -5.00 4.55
C VAL A 272 -8.95 -4.81 6.00
N HIS A 273 -9.91 -4.43 6.86
CA HIS A 273 -9.68 -4.31 8.28
C HIS A 273 -9.69 -5.71 8.91
N GLU A 274 -8.56 -6.18 9.40
CA GLU A 274 -8.49 -7.44 10.15
C GLU A 274 -9.29 -7.29 11.45
N THR A 275 -10.37 -8.05 11.58
CA THR A 275 -11.20 -8.05 12.79
C THR A 275 -10.63 -9.02 13.82
N SER A 276 -11.04 -8.89 15.09
CA SER A 276 -10.68 -9.87 16.14
C SER A 276 -11.12 -11.29 15.78
N ALA A 277 -12.28 -11.43 15.10
CA ALA A 277 -12.78 -12.71 14.61
C ALA A 277 -11.87 -13.31 13.53
N MET A 278 -11.40 -12.49 12.58
CA MET A 278 -10.46 -12.94 11.54
C MET A 278 -9.13 -13.38 12.13
N LYS A 279 -8.60 -12.62 13.11
CA LYS A 279 -7.34 -12.97 13.77
C LYS A 279 -7.46 -14.29 14.55
N ARG A 280 -8.55 -14.46 15.31
CA ARG A 280 -8.87 -15.72 16.00
C ARG A 280 -9.03 -16.88 15.02
N GLY A 281 -9.65 -16.64 13.86
CA GLY A 281 -9.78 -17.64 12.79
C GLY A 281 -8.42 -18.17 12.37
N LYS A 282 -7.51 -17.27 11.95
CA LYS A 282 -6.13 -17.64 11.56
C LYS A 282 -5.35 -18.37 12.64
N GLU A 283 -5.51 -17.97 13.90
CA GLU A 283 -4.80 -18.60 15.03
C GLU A 283 -5.29 -20.03 15.29
N LEU A 284 -6.58 -20.30 15.10
CA LEU A 284 -7.20 -21.60 15.43
C LEU A 284 -7.34 -22.55 14.23
N GLU A 285 -7.18 -22.05 13.01
CA GLU A 285 -7.42 -22.81 11.78
C GLU A 285 -6.64 -24.12 11.75
N LYS A 286 -5.35 -24.06 12.07
CA LYS A 286 -4.48 -25.23 12.13
C LYS A 286 -4.94 -26.26 13.16
N ASP A 287 -5.27 -25.80 14.37
CA ASP A 287 -5.75 -26.67 15.45
C ASP A 287 -7.08 -27.36 15.07
N VAL A 288 -7.96 -26.63 14.38
CA VAL A 288 -9.24 -27.17 13.91
C VAL A 288 -9.03 -28.23 12.83
N ILE A 289 -8.12 -27.99 11.87
CA ILE A 289 -7.80 -28.96 10.82
C ILE A 289 -7.23 -30.25 11.43
N GLU A 290 -6.30 -30.15 12.38
CA GLU A 290 -5.72 -31.31 13.07
C GLU A 290 -6.79 -32.15 13.79
N VAL A 291 -7.77 -31.51 14.42
CA VAL A 291 -8.91 -32.20 15.04
C VAL A 291 -9.81 -32.83 13.97
N LEU A 292 -10.08 -32.14 12.87
CA LEU A 292 -10.95 -32.62 11.79
C LEU A 292 -10.36 -33.87 11.11
N GLU A 293 -9.06 -33.86 10.82
CA GLU A 293 -8.33 -34.99 10.24
C GLU A 293 -8.43 -36.23 11.13
N LYS A 294 -8.32 -36.05 12.45
CA LYS A 294 -8.40 -37.14 13.43
C LYS A 294 -9.81 -37.72 13.54
N GLU A 295 -10.84 -36.86 13.59
CA GLU A 295 -12.24 -37.28 13.73
C GLU A 295 -12.76 -37.94 12.45
N LEU A 296 -12.46 -37.37 11.29
CA LEU A 296 -12.91 -37.87 9.99
C LEU A 296 -12.01 -38.98 9.42
N ARG A 297 -10.81 -39.18 10.00
CA ARG A 297 -9.81 -40.14 9.53
C ARG A 297 -9.43 -39.93 8.06
N VAL A 298 -9.30 -38.66 7.67
CA VAL A 298 -8.88 -38.24 6.32
C VAL A 298 -7.70 -37.29 6.45
N GLN A 299 -6.89 -37.23 5.40
CA GLN A 299 -5.85 -36.22 5.26
C GLN A 299 -6.43 -35.04 4.47
N ILE A 300 -6.32 -33.83 5.03
CA ILE A 300 -6.81 -32.61 4.41
C ILE A 300 -5.63 -31.92 3.73
N THR A 301 -5.68 -31.87 2.41
CA THR A 301 -4.70 -31.12 1.63
C THR A 301 -5.04 -29.64 1.66
N HIS A 302 -4.03 -28.79 1.75
CA HIS A 302 -4.19 -27.33 1.67
C HIS A 302 -3.94 -26.89 0.22
N PRO A 303 -4.99 -26.68 -0.59
CA PRO A 303 -4.82 -26.22 -1.95
C PRO A 303 -4.46 -24.73 -1.98
N GLY A 304 -3.85 -24.31 -3.08
CA GLY A 304 -3.69 -22.89 -3.36
C GLY A 304 -4.97 -22.27 -3.92
N MET A 305 -4.79 -21.16 -4.61
CA MET A 305 -5.88 -20.44 -5.23
C MET A 305 -6.36 -21.15 -6.50
N TYR A 306 -7.64 -21.50 -6.53
CA TYR A 306 -8.30 -22.05 -7.69
C TYR A 306 -8.94 -20.93 -8.52
N LEU A 307 -8.63 -20.93 -9.82
CA LEU A 307 -9.18 -20.01 -10.82
C LEU A 307 -10.10 -20.78 -11.76
N VAL A 308 -11.22 -20.18 -12.12
CA VAL A 308 -12.15 -20.77 -13.11
C VAL A 308 -11.66 -20.40 -14.51
N PRO A 309 -11.13 -21.32 -15.33
CA PRO A 309 -10.49 -20.95 -16.60
C PRO A 309 -11.45 -20.30 -17.60
N SER A 310 -12.73 -20.71 -17.58
CA SER A 310 -13.76 -20.12 -18.44
C SER A 310 -14.24 -18.75 -17.96
N HIS A 311 -14.07 -18.45 -16.67
CA HIS A 311 -14.51 -17.21 -16.05
C HIS A 311 -13.43 -16.74 -15.08
N PRO A 312 -12.28 -16.27 -15.60
CA PRO A 312 -11.12 -15.95 -14.79
C PRO A 312 -11.36 -14.73 -13.88
N ILE A 313 -12.55 -14.12 -13.90
CA ILE A 313 -12.98 -13.11 -12.94
C ILE A 313 -13.26 -13.69 -11.54
N PHE A 314 -13.50 -15.00 -11.44
CA PHE A 314 -13.79 -15.69 -10.19
C PHE A 314 -12.57 -16.45 -9.67
N ALA A 315 -12.39 -16.41 -8.34
CA ALA A 315 -11.33 -17.13 -7.65
C ALA A 315 -11.83 -17.68 -6.31
N VAL A 316 -11.26 -18.81 -5.88
CA VAL A 316 -11.49 -19.36 -4.53
C VAL A 316 -10.15 -19.81 -3.95
N SER A 317 -9.98 -19.56 -2.65
CA SER A 317 -8.91 -20.14 -1.84
C SER A 317 -9.66 -20.83 -0.72
N SER A 318 -9.63 -22.16 -0.69
CA SER A 318 -10.26 -22.94 0.38
C SER A 318 -9.29 -23.14 1.53
N ASP A 319 -9.85 -23.20 2.73
CA ASP A 319 -9.16 -23.52 3.98
C ASP A 319 -8.81 -25.03 4.02
#